data_AF-A0A7C4SU14-F1
#
_entry.id   AF-A0A7C4SU14-F1
#
_cell.length_a   1.000
_cell.length_b   1.000
_cell.length_c   1.000
_cell.angle_alpha   90.00
_cell.angle_beta   90.00
_cell.angle_gamma   90.00
#
_symmetry.space_group_name_H-M   'P 1'
#
loop_
_entity.id
_entity.type
_entity.pdbx_description
1 polymer ?
#
loop_
_entity_poly.entity_id
_entity_poly.type
_entity_poly.pdbx_seq_one_letter_code
_entity_poly.pdbx_strand_id
1 'polypeptide(L)'
;MKKMTTVAVALVLLAIQFAAASAAEKKCDPGKPCACVGVNNCDFVCSGKGCDVSCKGAGNCSLKCDAGGCQVSLMGSGNGKVDCKAGKCQVKAMGAGNTEVSCPGGGCSLNCMGAGDCTLKDCPEVEDPEKDKDKACKISCVGTGDCNQE
;
A
#
# COMPACT_ATOMS: atom_id res chain seq x y z
N MET A 1 36.06 55.37 -27.94
CA MET A 1 35.75 55.36 -26.49
C MET A 1 34.29 55.75 -26.27
N LYS A 2 33.39 54.81 -26.00
CA LYS A 2 32.11 55.02 -25.28
C LYS A 2 31.50 53.67 -24.91
N LYS A 3 30.92 53.61 -23.71
CA LYS A 3 30.78 52.45 -22.83
C LYS A 3 29.59 51.57 -23.21
N MET A 4 29.79 50.24 -23.23
CA MET A 4 28.73 49.23 -23.17
C MET A 4 28.19 49.20 -21.75
N THR A 5 26.89 49.47 -21.59
CA THR A 5 26.20 49.36 -20.30
C THR A 5 25.27 48.16 -20.33
N THR A 6 25.59 47.25 -19.43
CA THR A 6 24.92 46.03 -19.00
C THR A 6 23.46 46.25 -18.58
N VAL A 7 22.56 45.36 -19.01
CA VAL A 7 21.30 45.10 -18.27
C VAL A 7 21.25 43.60 -17.98
N ALA A 8 21.47 43.28 -16.71
CA ALA A 8 21.49 41.93 -16.19
C ALA A 8 20.05 41.42 -16.01
N VAL A 9 19.73 40.31 -16.67
CA VAL A 9 18.53 39.50 -16.40
C VAL A 9 18.95 38.45 -15.38
N ALA A 10 18.72 38.70 -14.10
CA ALA A 10 18.89 37.71 -13.04
C ALA A 10 17.51 37.22 -12.60
N LEU A 11 16.97 36.26 -13.35
CA LEU A 11 15.80 35.49 -12.95
C LEU A 11 16.28 34.38 -11.99
N VAL A 12 16.25 34.67 -10.69
CA VAL A 12 16.54 33.68 -9.66
C VAL A 12 15.33 32.75 -9.53
N LEU A 13 15.36 31.64 -10.26
CA LEU A 13 14.48 30.49 -10.05
C LEU A 13 14.86 29.85 -8.71
N LEU A 14 14.15 30.23 -7.65
CA LEU A 14 14.24 29.61 -6.34
C LEU A 14 13.51 28.26 -6.40
N ALA A 15 14.22 27.19 -6.79
CA ALA A 15 13.72 25.83 -6.69
C ALA A 15 13.69 25.42 -5.21
N ILE A 16 12.55 25.62 -4.56
CA ILE A 16 12.27 25.05 -3.23
C ILE A 16 12.03 23.56 -3.44
N GLN A 17 13.10 22.77 -3.38
CA GLN A 17 13.00 21.32 -3.28
C GLN A 17 12.54 20.98 -1.86
N PHE A 18 11.23 20.74 -1.72
CA PHE A 18 10.69 20.08 -0.54
C PHE A 18 11.25 18.65 -0.50
N ALA A 19 12.34 18.47 0.22
CA ALA A 19 12.75 17.15 0.68
C ALA A 19 11.69 16.67 1.69
N ALA A 20 10.69 15.94 1.19
CA ALA A 20 9.84 15.14 2.06
C ALA A 20 10.76 14.21 2.85
N ALA A 21 10.84 14.42 4.17
CA ALA A 21 11.55 13.55 5.08
C ALA A 21 11.04 12.12 4.87
N SER A 22 11.80 11.35 4.11
CA SER A 22 11.40 10.01 3.71
C SER A 22 11.64 9.13 4.92
N ALA A 23 10.57 8.69 5.57
CA ALA A 23 10.67 7.56 6.51
C ALA A 23 11.40 6.44 5.76
N ALA A 24 12.53 5.97 6.30
CA ALA A 24 13.37 5.01 5.61
C ALA A 24 12.56 3.72 5.38
N GLU A 25 12.27 3.42 4.11
CA GLU A 25 11.52 2.24 3.71
C GLU A 25 12.27 0.97 4.12
N LYS A 26 11.59 0.06 4.84
CA LYS A 26 12.14 -1.23 5.23
C LYS A 26 11.95 -2.24 4.09
N LYS A 27 13.05 -2.83 3.63
CA LYS A 27 13.00 -3.86 2.58
C LYS A 27 12.57 -5.20 3.15
N CYS A 28 11.67 -5.86 2.43
CA CYS A 28 11.23 -7.22 2.68
C CYS A 28 11.71 -8.15 1.56
N ASP A 29 12.31 -9.27 1.97
CA ASP A 29 12.76 -10.31 1.07
C ASP A 29 11.64 -11.36 0.89
N PRO A 30 11.42 -11.86 -0.34
CA PRO A 30 10.54 -12.99 -0.61
C PRO A 30 10.80 -14.18 0.32
N GLY A 31 9.72 -14.77 0.84
CA GLY A 31 9.79 -15.95 1.71
C GLY A 31 10.38 -15.70 3.11
N LYS A 32 10.75 -14.45 3.45
CA LYS A 32 11.13 -14.08 4.81
C LYS A 32 10.03 -13.27 5.49
N PRO A 33 9.78 -13.49 6.79
CA PRO A 33 8.81 -12.71 7.53
C PRO A 33 9.32 -11.28 7.74
N CYS A 34 8.45 -10.32 7.48
CA CYS A 34 8.65 -8.90 7.71
C CYS A 34 7.67 -8.43 8.78
N ALA A 35 8.16 -8.02 9.94
CA ALA A 35 7.29 -7.65 11.07
C ALA A 35 7.44 -6.19 11.48
N CYS A 36 6.31 -5.55 11.75
CA CYS A 36 6.21 -4.28 12.46
C CYS A 36 5.36 -4.49 13.71
N VAL A 37 5.91 -4.24 14.90
CA VAL A 37 5.17 -4.41 16.15
C VAL A 37 5.26 -3.15 17.00
N GLY A 38 4.14 -2.76 17.61
CA GLY A 38 4.05 -1.67 18.57
C GLY A 38 3.27 -0.47 18.02
N VAL A 39 3.68 0.73 18.42
CA VAL A 39 2.97 1.98 18.11
C VAL A 39 3.60 2.75 16.95
N ASN A 40 4.69 2.23 16.36
CA ASN A 40 5.43 2.92 15.32
C ASN A 40 4.84 2.66 13.93
N ASN A 41 4.91 3.68 13.08
CA ASN A 41 4.57 3.52 11.67
C ASN A 41 5.66 2.73 10.95
N CYS A 42 5.25 1.91 9.98
CA CYS A 42 6.15 1.09 9.18
C CYS A 42 5.79 1.18 7.70
N ASP A 43 6.78 1.53 6.89
CA ASP A 43 6.68 1.51 5.43
C ASP A 43 7.59 0.40 4.90
N PHE A 44 6.99 -0.57 4.22
CA PHE A 44 7.66 -1.76 3.69
C PHE A 44 7.69 -1.74 2.16
N VAL A 45 8.78 -2.25 1.60
CA VAL A 45 8.93 -2.51 0.16
C VAL A 45 9.30 -3.97 -0.04
N CYS A 46 8.45 -4.71 -0.74
CA CYS A 46 8.75 -6.09 -1.13
C CYS A 46 9.63 -6.08 -2.39
N SER A 47 10.84 -6.61 -2.29
CA SER A 47 11.81 -6.58 -3.41
C SER A 47 11.51 -7.61 -4.51
N GLY A 48 10.51 -8.47 -4.32
CA GLY A 48 10.14 -9.54 -5.24
C GLY A 48 8.69 -10.00 -5.07
N LYS A 49 8.37 -11.23 -5.51
CA LYS A 49 7.04 -11.81 -5.34
C LYS A 49 6.90 -12.49 -3.99
N GLY A 50 5.74 -12.40 -3.34
CA GLY A 50 5.44 -13.26 -2.19
C GLY A 50 6.16 -12.92 -0.89
N CYS A 51 6.30 -11.63 -0.56
CA CYS A 51 6.68 -11.27 0.82
C CYS A 51 5.56 -11.64 1.80
N ASP A 52 5.98 -12.02 3.01
CA ASP A 52 5.08 -12.23 4.15
C ASP A 52 5.28 -11.07 5.13
N VAL A 53 4.24 -10.24 5.29
CA VAL A 53 4.30 -9.01 6.08
C VAL A 53 3.26 -9.05 7.19
N SER A 54 3.70 -8.77 8.42
CA SER A 54 2.84 -8.70 9.59
C SER A 54 3.02 -7.37 10.31
N CYS A 55 1.93 -6.63 10.47
CA CYS A 55 1.88 -5.40 11.24
C CYS A 55 0.95 -5.60 12.44
N LYS A 56 1.47 -5.44 13.65
CA LYS A 56 0.73 -5.63 14.89
C LYS A 56 0.86 -4.44 15.83
N GLY A 57 -0.24 -3.73 16.08
CA GLY A 57 -0.33 -2.68 17.09
C GLY A 57 -1.12 -1.47 16.62
N ALA A 58 -0.74 -0.29 17.12
CA ALA A 58 -1.46 0.96 16.87
C ALA A 58 -0.82 1.81 15.78
N GLY A 59 0.40 1.49 15.35
CA GLY A 59 1.09 2.22 14.30
C GLY A 59 0.57 1.86 12.90
N ASN A 60 0.67 2.81 11.97
CA ASN A 60 0.25 2.60 10.59
C ASN A 60 1.23 1.70 9.83
N CYS A 61 0.73 0.99 8.84
CA CYS A 61 1.49 0.04 8.05
C CYS A 61 1.24 0.22 6.57
N SER A 62 2.27 0.63 5.82
CA SER A 62 2.23 0.72 4.36
C SER A 62 3.08 -0.39 3.75
N LEU A 63 2.61 -1.03 2.68
CA LEU A 63 3.38 -2.00 1.92
C LEU A 63 3.28 -1.72 0.42
N LYS A 64 4.44 -1.66 -0.25
CA LYS A 64 4.54 -1.74 -1.71
C LYS A 64 4.90 -3.17 -2.12
N CYS A 65 3.99 -3.85 -2.81
CA CYS A 65 4.14 -5.20 -3.36
C CYS A 65 3.99 -5.17 -4.89
N ASP A 66 4.91 -4.49 -5.57
CA ASP A 66 4.81 -4.26 -7.01
C ASP A 66 4.81 -5.55 -7.83
N ALA A 67 5.56 -6.57 -7.40
CA ALA A 67 5.61 -7.86 -8.10
C ALA A 67 4.42 -8.77 -7.75
N GLY A 68 3.58 -8.42 -6.77
CA GLY A 68 2.37 -9.15 -6.41
C GLY A 68 2.61 -10.42 -5.57
N GLY A 69 1.52 -11.09 -5.23
CA GLY A 69 1.54 -12.34 -4.48
C GLY A 69 1.87 -12.22 -2.99
N CYS A 70 1.93 -11.00 -2.43
CA CYS A 70 2.25 -10.81 -1.02
C CYS A 70 1.16 -11.32 -0.09
N GLN A 71 1.58 -11.83 1.07
CA GLN A 71 0.72 -12.16 2.20
C GLN A 71 0.89 -11.06 3.24
N VAL A 72 -0.22 -10.44 3.65
CA VAL A 72 -0.22 -9.30 4.56
C VAL A 72 -1.19 -9.54 5.69
N SER A 73 -0.72 -9.40 6.93
CA SER A 73 -1.54 -9.46 8.14
C SER A 73 -1.45 -8.14 8.89
N LEU A 74 -2.56 -7.43 9.00
CA LEU A 74 -2.70 -6.17 9.72
C LEU A 74 -3.53 -6.45 10.97
N MET A 75 -2.94 -6.27 12.15
CA MET A 75 -3.58 -6.58 13.43
C MET A 75 -3.50 -5.38 14.38
N GLY A 76 -4.63 -4.90 14.89
CA GLY A 76 -4.68 -3.83 15.88
C GLY A 76 -5.51 -2.63 15.43
N SER A 77 -5.11 -1.43 15.86
CA SER A 77 -5.86 -0.20 15.62
C SER A 77 -5.20 0.74 14.61
N GLY A 78 -4.00 0.41 14.14
CA GLY A 78 -3.30 1.20 13.13
C GLY A 78 -3.87 0.98 11.73
N ASN A 79 -3.78 1.99 10.87
CA ASN A 79 -4.28 1.91 9.51
C ASN A 79 -3.31 1.14 8.61
N GLY A 80 -3.84 0.36 7.68
CA GLY A 80 -3.10 -0.39 6.68
C GLY A 80 -3.27 0.17 5.28
N LYS A 81 -2.18 0.26 4.52
CA LYS A 81 -2.20 0.54 3.09
C LYS A 81 -1.35 -0.48 2.34
N VAL A 82 -1.94 -1.13 1.33
CA VAL A 82 -1.25 -2.14 0.51
C VAL A 82 -1.38 -1.79 -0.97
N ASP A 83 -0.26 -1.53 -1.62
CA ASP A 83 -0.16 -1.37 -3.07
C ASP A 83 0.27 -2.71 -3.70
N CYS A 84 -0.67 -3.42 -4.34
CA CYS A 84 -0.44 -4.73 -4.96
C CYS A 84 -0.56 -4.66 -6.49
N LYS A 85 0.42 -4.03 -7.15
CA LYS A 85 0.30 -3.69 -8.57
C LYS A 85 0.12 -4.89 -9.49
N ALA A 86 0.93 -5.95 -9.33
CA ALA A 86 0.81 -7.15 -10.16
C ALA A 86 -0.26 -8.14 -9.66
N GLY A 87 -1.04 -7.78 -8.63
CA GLY A 87 -2.17 -8.56 -8.16
C GLY A 87 -1.81 -9.78 -7.29
N LYS A 88 -2.81 -10.61 -7.04
CA LYS A 88 -2.72 -11.88 -6.27
C LYS A 88 -2.28 -11.73 -4.81
N CYS A 89 -2.40 -10.54 -4.22
CA CYS A 89 -2.10 -10.36 -2.80
C CYS A 89 -3.22 -10.90 -1.92
N GLN A 90 -2.85 -11.43 -0.76
CA GLN A 90 -3.76 -11.86 0.28
C GLN A 90 -3.56 -10.95 1.50
N VAL A 91 -4.59 -10.19 1.84
CA VAL A 91 -4.56 -9.23 2.94
C VAL A 91 -5.59 -9.65 3.99
N LYS A 92 -5.15 -9.76 5.23
CA LYS A 92 -6.00 -10.00 6.38
C LYS A 92 -5.92 -8.81 7.32
N ALA A 93 -7.03 -8.13 7.54
CA ALA A 93 -7.15 -7.04 8.48
C ALA A 93 -7.97 -7.49 9.69
N MET A 94 -7.39 -7.36 10.88
CA MET A 94 -8.03 -7.69 12.16
C MET A 94 -7.88 -6.53 13.13
N GLY A 95 -9.00 -6.02 13.64
CA GLY A 95 -9.01 -4.95 14.65
C GLY A 95 -9.80 -3.72 14.21
N ALA A 96 -9.40 -2.55 14.71
CA ALA A 96 -10.17 -1.31 14.57
C ALA A 96 -9.60 -0.33 13.54
N GLY A 97 -8.42 -0.63 12.97
CA GLY A 97 -7.79 0.23 11.97
C GLY A 97 -8.35 0.01 10.57
N ASN A 98 -8.34 1.08 9.76
CA ASN A 98 -8.85 1.04 8.41
C ASN A 98 -7.81 0.45 7.46
N THR A 99 -8.25 -0.31 6.46
CA THR A 99 -7.37 -0.98 5.50
C THR A 99 -7.73 -0.60 4.08
N GLU A 100 -6.76 -0.07 3.34
CA GLU A 100 -6.87 0.20 1.92
C GLU A 100 -5.95 -0.74 1.11
N VAL A 101 -6.49 -1.39 0.09
CA VAL A 101 -5.74 -2.25 -0.82
C VAL A 101 -5.98 -1.80 -2.26
N SER A 102 -4.94 -1.44 -3.00
CA SER A 102 -4.98 -1.21 -4.45
C SER A 102 -4.54 -2.47 -5.19
N CYS A 103 -5.36 -2.97 -6.13
CA CYS A 103 -5.11 -4.22 -6.84
C CYS A 103 -5.38 -4.16 -8.37
N PRO A 104 -4.66 -3.31 -9.12
CA PRO A 104 -4.82 -3.19 -10.58
C PRO A 104 -4.51 -4.48 -11.34
N GLY A 105 -3.68 -5.36 -10.80
CA GLY A 105 -3.36 -6.66 -11.40
C GLY A 105 -4.41 -7.75 -11.19
N GLY A 106 -5.45 -7.49 -10.40
CA GLY A 106 -6.52 -8.44 -10.08
C GLY A 106 -6.10 -9.60 -9.16
N GLY A 107 -7.08 -10.44 -8.82
CA GLY A 107 -6.87 -11.66 -8.04
C GLY A 107 -6.52 -11.43 -6.57
N CYS A 108 -6.72 -10.22 -6.05
CA CYS A 108 -6.48 -9.95 -4.63
C CYS A 108 -7.62 -10.49 -3.76
N SER A 109 -7.26 -10.91 -2.55
CA SER A 109 -8.20 -11.26 -1.51
C SER A 109 -7.98 -10.38 -0.30
N LEU A 110 -9.02 -9.64 0.11
CA LEU A 110 -9.05 -8.83 1.32
C LEU A 110 -10.06 -9.45 2.30
N ASN A 111 -9.59 -9.89 3.46
CA ASN A 111 -10.43 -10.41 4.53
C ASN A 111 -10.37 -9.50 5.74
N CYS A 112 -11.51 -8.96 6.12
CA CYS A 112 -11.66 -7.95 7.15
C CYS A 112 -12.49 -8.48 8.31
N MET A 113 -11.83 -8.64 9.45
CA MET A 113 -12.35 -9.27 10.65
C MET A 113 -12.14 -8.30 11.80
N GLY A 114 -12.98 -7.26 11.87
CA GLY A 114 -12.79 -6.19 12.83
C GLY A 114 -13.85 -5.09 12.78
N ALA A 115 -13.61 -4.03 13.55
CA ALA A 115 -14.45 -2.84 13.57
C ALA A 115 -13.99 -1.76 12.58
N GLY A 116 -12.78 -1.89 12.01
CA GLY A 116 -12.26 -0.94 11.03
C GLY A 116 -12.78 -1.21 9.62
N ASP A 117 -12.77 -0.16 8.81
CA ASP A 117 -13.28 -0.20 7.44
C ASP A 117 -12.24 -0.75 6.46
N CYS A 118 -12.71 -1.43 5.44
CA CYS A 118 -11.88 -2.05 4.43
C CYS A 118 -12.28 -1.64 3.03
N THR A 119 -11.31 -1.16 2.27
CA THR A 119 -11.50 -0.78 0.86
C THR A 119 -10.55 -1.58 -0.01
N LEU A 120 -11.10 -2.31 -0.98
CA LEU A 120 -10.37 -2.96 -2.05
C LEU A 120 -10.65 -2.20 -3.35
N LYS A 121 -9.68 -1.47 -3.87
CA LYS A 121 -9.83 -0.60 -5.03
C LYS A 121 -8.98 -1.05 -6.22
N ASP A 122 -9.26 -0.45 -7.36
CA ASP A 122 -8.57 -0.67 -8.64
C ASP A 122 -8.69 -2.11 -9.13
N CYS A 123 -9.75 -2.82 -8.76
CA CYS A 123 -9.93 -4.20 -9.18
C CYS A 123 -10.47 -4.27 -10.62
N PRO A 124 -9.82 -5.03 -11.52
CA PRO A 124 -10.30 -5.17 -12.89
C PRO A 124 -11.66 -5.88 -12.90
N GLU A 125 -12.58 -5.39 -13.73
CA GLU A 125 -13.85 -6.06 -13.99
C GLU A 125 -13.60 -7.39 -14.72
N VAL A 126 -14.31 -8.44 -14.29
CA VAL A 126 -14.16 -9.79 -14.83
C VAL A 126 -15.46 -10.20 -15.49
N GLU A 127 -15.45 -10.35 -16.82
CA GLU A 127 -16.63 -10.70 -17.62
C GLU A 127 -17.15 -12.11 -17.31
N ASP A 128 -16.24 -13.06 -17.00
CA ASP A 128 -16.55 -14.45 -16.65
C ASP A 128 -15.78 -14.87 -15.38
N PRO A 129 -16.38 -14.75 -14.18
CA PRO A 129 -15.70 -15.03 -12.92
C PRO A 129 -15.38 -16.52 -12.71
N GLU A 130 -16.01 -17.45 -13.43
CA GLU A 130 -15.66 -18.87 -13.38
C GLU A 130 -14.40 -19.16 -14.20
N LYS A 131 -14.28 -18.53 -15.37
CA LYS A 131 -13.14 -18.70 -16.27
C LYS A 131 -11.91 -17.90 -15.84
N ASP A 132 -12.12 -16.70 -15.29
CA ASP A 132 -11.07 -15.76 -14.88
C ASP A 132 -10.98 -15.59 -13.35
N LYS A 133 -11.22 -16.69 -12.62
CA LYS A 133 -11.17 -16.75 -11.14
C LYS A 133 -9.86 -16.22 -10.53
N ASP A 134 -8.76 -16.24 -11.28
CA ASP A 134 -7.43 -15.78 -10.84
C ASP A 134 -7.26 -14.26 -10.96
N LYS A 135 -8.18 -13.57 -11.62
CA LYS A 135 -8.25 -12.11 -11.75
C LYS A 135 -9.37 -11.50 -10.92
N ALA A 136 -10.39 -12.28 -10.56
CA ALA A 136 -11.47 -11.85 -9.71
C ALA A 136 -10.94 -11.45 -8.32
N CYS A 137 -11.17 -10.20 -7.95
CA CYS A 137 -10.95 -9.72 -6.60
C CYS A 137 -12.02 -10.26 -5.65
N LYS A 138 -11.62 -10.50 -4.39
CA LYS A 138 -12.51 -11.01 -3.35
C LYS A 138 -12.37 -10.18 -2.09
N ILE A 139 -13.45 -9.57 -1.64
CA ILE A 139 -13.54 -8.95 -0.32
C ILE A 139 -14.47 -9.77 0.59
N SER A 140 -14.08 -9.99 1.83
CA SER A 140 -14.86 -10.72 2.83
C SER A 140 -14.83 -10.00 4.17
N CYS A 141 -15.98 -9.92 4.82
CA CYS A 141 -16.20 -9.00 5.95
C CYS A 141 -16.96 -9.73 7.04
N VAL A 142 -16.30 -9.90 8.18
CA VAL A 142 -16.79 -10.70 9.31
C VAL A 142 -16.76 -9.87 10.59
N GLY A 143 -16.97 -8.56 10.48
CA GLY A 143 -16.89 -7.61 11.59
C GLY A 143 -17.98 -6.55 11.55
N THR A 144 -17.81 -5.49 12.32
CA THR A 144 -18.76 -4.37 12.40
C THR A 144 -18.37 -3.19 11.51
N GLY A 145 -17.17 -3.20 10.93
CA GLY A 145 -16.72 -2.18 9.98
C GLY A 145 -17.27 -2.41 8.57
N ASP A 146 -17.20 -1.37 7.74
CA ASP A 146 -17.71 -1.40 6.38
C ASP A 146 -16.69 -1.98 5.40
N CYS A 147 -17.20 -2.55 4.31
CA CYS A 147 -16.39 -3.11 3.26
C CYS A 147 -16.82 -2.64 1.89
N ASN A 148 -15.89 -1.99 1.19
CA ASN A 148 -16.12 -1.40 -0.10
C ASN A 148 -15.17 -2.01 -1.13
N GLN A 149 -15.72 -2.34 -2.31
CA GLN A 149 -14.93 -2.69 -3.47
C GLN A 149 -15.17 -1.65 -4.56
N GLU A 150 -14.10 -1.00 -5.00
CA GLU A 150 -14.10 0.14 -5.95
C GLU A 150 -13.33 -0.17 -7.24
#